data_AF-A0AAU8ULN5-F1
#
_entry.id   AF-A0AAU8ULN5-F1
#
_cell.length_a   1.000
_cell.length_b   1.000
_cell.length_c   1.000
_cell.angle_alpha   90.00
_cell.angle_beta   90.00
_cell.angle_gamma   90.00
#
_symmetry.space_group_name_H-M   'P 1'
#
loop_
_entity.id
_entity.type
_entity.pdbx_description
1 polymer ?
#
loop_
_entity_poly.entity_id
_entity_poly.type
_entity_poly.pdbx_seq_one_letter_code
_entity_poly.pdbx_strand_id
1 'polypeptide(L)'
;MAIKPCNKAALRALLSAFSAGLRASAHSDLDELLLALRVLQPRNAAVDLCDVRLRISRRDWIGALHILRTLEDQQRGTPLCAALQSWCLYALQDDDWRRYAQTVVMSGDRASTVLVGRFLKVDELADAVGMHDDDVAARISQLLRLDRYQWARHVHASGMG
;
A
#
# COMPACT_ATOMS: atom_id res chain seq x y z
N MET A 1 -1.08 -33.19 -14.42
CA MET A 1 -0.28 -33.36 -13.19
C MET A 1 -0.82 -32.39 -12.15
N ALA A 2 -1.40 -32.88 -11.05
CA ALA A 2 -1.98 -32.01 -10.03
C ALA A 2 -0.85 -31.40 -9.19
N ILE A 3 -0.67 -30.08 -9.28
CA ILE A 3 0.33 -29.37 -8.48
C ILE A 3 -0.20 -29.29 -7.05
N LYS A 4 0.54 -29.86 -6.10
CA LYS A 4 0.14 -29.83 -4.69
C LYS A 4 0.25 -28.39 -4.14
N PRO A 5 -0.75 -27.88 -3.41
CA PRO A 5 -0.69 -26.56 -2.82
C PRO A 5 0.56 -26.41 -1.94
N CYS A 6 1.22 -25.26 -2.07
CA CYS A 6 2.37 -24.91 -1.26
C CYS A 6 2.00 -24.87 0.24
N ASN A 7 2.86 -25.38 1.12
CA ASN A 7 2.61 -25.32 2.57
C ASN A 7 2.80 -23.88 3.10
N LYS A 8 2.29 -23.59 4.30
CA LYS A 8 2.33 -22.23 4.87
C LYS A 8 3.75 -21.66 5.02
N ALA A 9 4.74 -22.49 5.33
CA ALA A 9 6.12 -22.05 5.53
C ALA A 9 6.77 -21.64 4.20
N ALA A 10 6.62 -22.47 3.18
CA ALA A 10 7.10 -22.19 1.83
C ALA A 10 6.40 -20.97 1.24
N LEU A 11 5.09 -20.79 1.46
CA LEU A 11 4.38 -19.59 1.01
C LEU A 11 4.97 -18.33 1.65
N ARG A 12 5.20 -18.33 2.97
CA ARG A 12 5.85 -17.18 3.65
C ARG A 12 7.22 -16.88 3.07
N ALA A 13 8.03 -17.91 2.81
CA ALA A 13 9.36 -17.72 2.22
C ALA A 13 9.28 -17.06 0.83
N LEU A 14 8.36 -17.50 -0.03
CA LEU A 14 8.16 -16.92 -1.36
C LEU A 14 7.64 -15.48 -1.29
N LEU A 15 6.70 -15.17 -0.38
CA LEU A 15 6.20 -13.80 -0.16
C LEU A 15 7.30 -12.86 0.37
N SER A 16 8.19 -13.38 1.22
CA SER A 16 9.37 -12.65 1.70
C SER A 16 10.37 -12.39 0.56
N ALA A 17 10.64 -13.39 -0.28
CA ALA A 17 11.49 -13.25 -1.46
C ALA A 17 10.92 -12.21 -2.45
N PHE A 18 9.61 -12.26 -2.71
CA PHE A 18 8.91 -11.28 -3.52
C PHE A 18 9.09 -9.85 -2.97
N SER A 19 8.93 -9.70 -1.65
CA SER A 19 9.11 -8.41 -0.98
C SER A 19 10.55 -7.90 -1.05
N ALA A 20 11.55 -8.79 -1.05
CA ALA A 20 12.95 -8.44 -1.25
C ALA A 20 13.23 -8.03 -2.70
N GLY A 21 12.71 -8.79 -3.68
CA GLY A 21 12.84 -8.45 -5.10
C GLY A 21 12.22 -7.11 -5.46
N LEU A 22 11.09 -6.73 -4.82
CA LEU A 22 10.50 -5.40 -4.99
C LEU A 22 11.46 -4.28 -4.58
N ARG A 23 12.19 -4.45 -3.47
CA ARG A 23 13.20 -3.45 -3.03
C ARG A 23 14.40 -3.40 -3.96
N ALA A 24 14.74 -4.53 -4.58
CA ALA A 24 15.82 -4.63 -5.56
C ALA A 24 15.40 -4.21 -6.98
N SER A 25 14.14 -3.81 -7.20
CA SER A 25 13.59 -3.52 -8.53
C SER A 25 13.73 -4.67 -9.54
N ALA A 26 13.72 -5.92 -9.06
CA ALA A 26 13.90 -7.14 -9.87
C ALA A 26 12.61 -7.52 -10.64
N HIS A 27 12.09 -6.60 -11.46
CA HIS A 27 10.76 -6.68 -12.05
C HIS A 27 10.50 -7.94 -12.88
N SER A 28 11.47 -8.41 -13.69
CA SER A 28 11.32 -9.61 -14.51
C SER A 28 11.16 -10.86 -13.65
N ASP A 29 12.05 -11.04 -12.67
CA ASP A 29 12.03 -12.19 -11.75
C ASP A 29 10.73 -12.23 -10.92
N LEU A 30 10.19 -11.05 -10.59
CA LEU A 30 8.94 -10.94 -9.85
C LEU A 30 7.71 -11.34 -10.69
N ASP A 31 7.71 -11.09 -12.00
CA ASP A 31 6.61 -11.57 -12.86
C ASP A 31 6.57 -13.10 -12.87
N GLU A 32 7.72 -13.75 -13.04
CA GLU A 32 7.84 -15.21 -13.02
C GLU A 32 7.44 -15.79 -11.66
N LEU A 33 7.92 -15.19 -10.57
CA LEU A 33 7.55 -15.61 -9.22
C LEU A 33 6.05 -15.42 -8.95
N LEU A 34 5.44 -14.34 -9.45
CA LEU A 34 4.01 -14.10 -9.31
C LEU A 34 3.18 -15.16 -10.05
N LEU A 35 3.60 -15.56 -11.25
CA LEU A 35 2.97 -16.65 -12.00
C LEU A 35 3.04 -17.96 -11.22
N ALA A 36 4.21 -18.30 -10.67
CA ALA A 36 4.37 -19.49 -9.84
C ALA A 36 3.48 -19.45 -8.59
N LEU A 37 3.41 -18.31 -7.90
CA LEU A 37 2.56 -18.11 -6.73
C LEU A 37 1.06 -18.32 -7.05
N ARG A 38 0.59 -17.84 -8.20
CA ARG A 38 -0.80 -18.02 -8.64
C ARG A 38 -1.17 -19.48 -8.87
N VAL A 39 -0.23 -20.26 -9.40
CA VAL A 39 -0.40 -21.71 -9.59
C VAL A 39 -0.40 -22.44 -8.25
N LEU A 40 0.51 -22.08 -7.34
CA LEU A 40 0.67 -22.73 -6.04
C LEU A 40 -0.41 -22.37 -5.00
N GLN A 41 -0.99 -21.18 -5.11
CA GLN A 41 -1.94 -20.60 -4.16
C GLN A 41 -3.05 -19.84 -4.92
N PRO A 42 -3.92 -20.57 -5.65
CA PRO A 42 -4.98 -19.93 -6.43
C PRO A 42 -5.92 -19.14 -5.52
N ARG A 43 -6.31 -17.95 -5.98
CA ARG A 43 -7.23 -17.03 -5.27
C ARG A 43 -6.75 -16.65 -3.86
N ASN A 44 -5.45 -16.52 -3.63
CA ASN A 44 -4.91 -16.09 -2.34
C ASN A 44 -4.68 -14.56 -2.31
N ALA A 45 -5.28 -13.86 -1.34
CA ALA A 45 -5.24 -12.41 -1.26
C ALA A 45 -3.82 -11.86 -1.08
N ALA A 46 -2.93 -12.61 -0.42
CA ALA A 46 -1.52 -12.19 -0.31
C ALA A 46 -0.80 -12.25 -1.65
N VAL A 47 -1.20 -13.17 -2.55
CA VAL A 47 -0.68 -13.25 -3.92
C VAL A 47 -1.27 -12.14 -4.79
N ASP A 48 -2.57 -11.84 -4.63
CA ASP A 48 -3.21 -10.69 -5.29
C ASP A 48 -2.51 -9.37 -4.88
N LEU A 49 -2.14 -9.25 -3.60
CA LEU A 49 -1.40 -8.11 -3.07
C LEU A 49 0.04 -8.00 -3.60
N CYS A 50 0.67 -9.13 -3.97
CA CYS A 50 1.96 -9.12 -4.67
C CYS A 50 1.83 -8.44 -6.04
N ASP A 51 0.78 -8.75 -6.81
CA ASP A 51 0.51 -8.08 -8.10
C ASP A 51 0.29 -6.57 -7.89
N VAL A 52 -0.56 -6.20 -6.94
CA VAL A 52 -0.79 -4.78 -6.58
C VAL A 52 0.52 -4.04 -6.32
N ARG A 53 1.40 -4.60 -5.50
CA ARG A 53 2.67 -3.96 -5.12
C ARG A 53 3.64 -3.86 -6.30
N LEU A 54 3.64 -4.83 -7.21
CA LEU A 54 4.45 -4.81 -8.44
C LEU A 54 3.94 -3.77 -9.45
N ARG A 55 2.62 -3.62 -9.58
CA ARG A 55 2.03 -2.56 -10.40
C ARG A 55 2.35 -1.18 -9.85
N ILE A 56 2.23 -0.99 -8.54
CA ILE A 56 2.63 0.24 -7.86
C ILE A 56 4.11 0.56 -8.10
N SER A 57 5.02 -0.42 -8.00
CA SER A 57 6.45 -0.18 -8.27
C SER A 57 6.72 0.24 -9.72
N ARG A 58 5.84 -0.15 -10.64
CA ARG A 58 5.84 0.25 -12.07
C ARG A 58 5.01 1.49 -12.36
N ARG A 59 4.43 2.15 -11.35
CA ARG A 59 3.51 3.29 -11.48
C ARG A 59 2.23 2.97 -12.28
N ASP A 60 1.84 1.70 -12.38
CA ASP A 60 0.54 1.27 -12.89
C ASP A 60 -0.54 1.40 -11.80
N TRP A 61 -0.86 2.65 -11.47
CA TRP A 61 -1.81 2.97 -10.39
C TRP A 61 -3.22 2.47 -10.68
N ILE A 62 -3.67 2.56 -11.94
CA ILE A 62 -5.01 2.16 -12.36
C ILE A 62 -5.15 0.63 -12.28
N GLY A 63 -4.17 -0.12 -12.78
CA GLY A 63 -4.17 -1.58 -12.70
C GLY A 63 -4.12 -2.07 -11.25
N ALA A 64 -3.31 -1.43 -10.39
CA ALA A 64 -3.27 -1.73 -8.97
C ALA A 64 -4.64 -1.48 -8.29
N LEU A 65 -5.27 -0.33 -8.58
CA LEU A 65 -6.55 0.04 -8.00
C LEU A 65 -7.69 -0.91 -8.42
N HIS A 66 -7.67 -1.42 -9.65
CA HIS A 66 -8.64 -2.40 -10.12
C HIS A 66 -8.61 -3.70 -9.29
N ILE A 67 -7.42 -4.22 -9.01
CA ILE A 67 -7.25 -5.42 -8.17
C ILE A 67 -7.71 -5.14 -6.74
N LEU A 68 -7.34 -3.98 -6.18
CA LEU A 68 -7.72 -3.60 -4.82
C LEU A 68 -9.24 -3.48 -4.65
N ARG A 69 -9.94 -2.85 -5.62
CA ARG A 69 -11.41 -2.79 -5.62
C ARG A 69 -12.03 -4.19 -5.72
N THR A 70 -11.45 -5.07 -6.52
CA THR A 70 -11.90 -6.47 -6.61
C THR A 70 -11.75 -7.20 -5.26
N LEU A 71 -10.67 -6.95 -4.51
CA LEU A 71 -10.48 -7.51 -3.17
C LEU A 71 -11.49 -6.93 -2.16
N GLU A 72 -11.79 -5.63 -2.25
CA GLU A 72 -12.80 -4.95 -1.45
C GLU A 72 -14.21 -5.51 -1.71
N ASP A 73 -14.60 -5.64 -2.99
CA ASP A 73 -15.90 -6.17 -3.41
C ASP A 73 -16.13 -7.62 -2.97
N GLN A 74 -15.05 -8.39 -2.83
CA GLN A 74 -15.08 -9.76 -2.32
C GLN A 74 -15.05 -9.85 -0.79
N GLN A 75 -15.05 -8.72 -0.07
CA GLN A 75 -14.86 -8.63 1.38
C GLN A 75 -13.55 -9.28 1.86
N ARG A 76 -12.50 -9.22 1.02
CA ARG A 76 -11.15 -9.72 1.30
C ARG A 76 -10.15 -8.59 1.55
N GLY A 77 -10.64 -7.35 1.60
CA GLY A 77 -9.86 -6.17 1.92
C GLY A 77 -9.29 -6.22 3.33
N THR A 78 -8.07 -5.73 3.48
CA THR A 78 -7.40 -5.52 4.76
C THR A 78 -7.09 -4.02 4.93
N PRO A 79 -6.72 -3.55 6.13
CA PRO A 79 -6.22 -2.18 6.29
C PRO A 79 -5.08 -1.83 5.32
N LEU A 80 -4.25 -2.82 4.98
CA LEU A 80 -3.19 -2.64 3.99
C LEU A 80 -3.73 -2.44 2.58
N CYS A 81 -4.84 -3.10 2.21
CA CYS A 81 -5.53 -2.83 0.95
C CYS A 81 -6.04 -1.38 0.90
N ALA A 82 -6.69 -0.91 1.97
CA ALA A 82 -7.16 0.47 2.06
C ALA A 82 -6.00 1.49 1.99
N ALA A 83 -4.86 1.20 2.63
CA ALA A 83 -3.67 2.06 2.54
C ALA A 83 -3.11 2.14 1.12
N LEU A 84 -3.06 1.01 0.40
CA LEU A 84 -2.61 0.99 -1.00
C LEU A 84 -3.64 1.64 -1.95
N GLN A 85 -4.94 1.51 -1.69
CA GLN A 85 -5.99 2.24 -2.43
C GLN A 85 -5.82 3.74 -2.25
N SER A 86 -5.64 4.19 -1.00
CA SER A 86 -5.36 5.58 -0.67
C SER A 86 -4.12 6.08 -1.43
N TRP A 87 -3.03 5.31 -1.43
CA TRP A 87 -1.82 5.69 -2.17
C TRP A 87 -2.04 5.79 -3.68
N CYS A 88 -2.73 4.82 -4.29
CA CYS A 88 -3.02 4.86 -5.72
C CYS A 88 -3.88 6.08 -6.09
N LEU A 89 -4.93 6.37 -5.32
CA LEU A 89 -5.79 7.53 -5.53
C LEU A 89 -5.02 8.84 -5.33
N TYR A 90 -4.15 8.91 -4.33
CA TYR A 90 -3.28 10.07 -4.09
C TYR A 90 -2.37 10.33 -5.29
N ALA A 91 -1.72 9.29 -5.83
CA ALA A 91 -0.87 9.40 -7.00
C ALA A 91 -1.64 9.80 -8.27
N LEU A 92 -2.92 9.46 -8.35
CA LEU A 92 -3.85 9.85 -9.41
C LEU A 92 -4.51 11.21 -9.18
N GLN A 93 -4.19 11.92 -8.09
CA GLN A 93 -4.81 13.18 -7.68
C GLN A 93 -6.35 13.07 -7.47
N ASP A 94 -6.83 11.89 -7.10
CA ASP A 94 -8.24 11.64 -6.79
C ASP A 94 -8.51 11.81 -5.29
N ASP A 95 -9.32 12.80 -4.93
CA ASP A 95 -9.61 13.20 -3.55
C ASP A 95 -10.18 12.09 -2.66
N ASP A 96 -10.74 11.02 -3.24
CA ASP A 96 -11.19 9.84 -2.48
C ASP A 96 -10.06 9.17 -1.70
N TRP A 97 -8.79 9.47 -2.01
CA TRP A 97 -7.64 9.03 -1.22
C TRP A 97 -7.80 9.32 0.27
N ARG A 98 -8.39 10.48 0.64
CA ARG A 98 -8.58 10.90 2.04
C ARG A 98 -9.51 9.97 2.80
N ARG A 99 -10.58 9.50 2.16
CA ARG A 99 -11.54 8.56 2.75
C ARG A 99 -10.83 7.26 3.13
N TYR A 100 -10.05 6.69 2.22
CA TYR A 100 -9.31 5.46 2.49
C TYR A 100 -8.21 5.67 3.56
N ALA A 101 -7.50 6.80 3.54
CA ALA A 101 -6.54 7.15 4.60
C ALA A 101 -7.20 7.23 5.98
N GLN A 102 -8.39 7.82 6.07
CA GLN A 102 -9.16 7.88 7.31
C GLN A 102 -9.56 6.47 7.78
N THR A 103 -10.03 5.60 6.88
CA THR A 103 -10.33 4.20 7.20
C THR A 103 -9.12 3.48 7.78
N VAL A 104 -7.92 3.71 7.23
CA VAL A 104 -6.69 3.13 7.75
C VAL A 104 -6.38 3.61 9.16
N VAL A 105 -6.42 4.92 9.42
CA VAL A 105 -6.18 5.47 10.76
C VAL A 105 -7.19 4.91 11.78
N MET A 106 -8.47 4.85 11.41
CA MET A 106 -9.52 4.30 12.28
C MET A 106 -9.36 2.80 12.57
N SER A 107 -8.69 2.05 11.70
CA SER A 107 -8.45 0.63 11.91
C SER A 107 -7.46 0.32 13.02
N GLY A 108 -6.61 1.29 13.39
CA GLY A 108 -5.51 1.10 14.34
C GLY A 108 -4.37 0.21 13.83
N ASP A 109 -4.38 -0.22 12.56
CA ASP A 109 -3.30 -1.02 11.99
C ASP A 109 -2.05 -0.16 11.75
N ARG A 110 -1.02 -0.41 12.57
CA ARG A 110 0.23 0.36 12.56
C ARG A 110 0.94 0.32 11.22
N ALA A 111 1.08 -0.87 10.62
CA ALA A 111 1.83 -1.02 9.37
C ALA A 111 1.17 -0.25 8.21
N SER A 112 -0.16 -0.30 8.13
CA SER A 112 -0.94 0.42 7.13
C SER A 112 -0.90 1.93 7.39
N THR A 113 -0.95 2.36 8.65
CA THR A 113 -0.86 3.77 9.05
C THR A 113 0.49 4.36 8.66
N VAL A 114 1.59 3.65 8.90
CA VAL A 114 2.94 4.05 8.47
C VAL A 114 3.03 4.19 6.95
N LEU A 115 2.37 3.29 6.19
CA LEU A 115 2.32 3.40 4.74
C LEU A 115 1.63 4.69 4.28
N VAL A 116 0.52 5.06 4.93
CA VAL A 116 -0.16 6.34 4.68
C VAL A 116 0.74 7.52 5.01
N GLY A 117 1.38 7.49 6.17
CA GLY A 117 2.33 8.52 6.58
C GLY A 117 3.46 8.72 5.57
N ARG A 118 3.98 7.63 5.00
CA ARG A 118 5.09 7.69 4.04
C ARG A 118 4.73 8.42 2.75
N PHE A 119 3.61 8.12 2.10
CA PHE A 119 3.28 8.79 0.82
C PHE A 119 2.77 10.23 1.02
N LEU A 120 2.26 10.53 2.22
CA LEU A 120 1.98 11.90 2.66
C LEU A 120 3.23 12.63 3.18
N LYS A 121 4.38 11.94 3.19
CA LYS A 121 5.68 12.39 3.72
C LYS A 121 5.59 13.01 5.12
N VAL A 122 4.81 12.37 6.00
CA VAL A 122 4.74 12.72 7.42
C VAL A 122 6.12 12.58 8.09
N ASP A 123 6.94 11.63 7.62
CA ASP A 123 8.29 11.35 8.15
C ASP A 123 9.34 12.42 7.79
N GLU A 124 9.23 13.11 6.64
CA GLU A 124 10.10 14.25 6.30
C GLU A 124 9.97 15.41 7.32
N LEU A 125 8.94 15.36 8.17
CA LEU A 125 8.73 16.27 9.29
C LEU A 125 9.13 15.70 10.67
N ALA A 126 9.31 14.38 10.78
CA ALA A 126 9.52 13.65 12.04
C ALA A 126 11.01 13.29 12.29
N ASP A 127 11.84 13.24 11.25
CA ASP A 127 13.30 13.02 11.35
C ASP A 127 14.03 14.11 12.17
N ALA A 128 13.35 15.21 12.53
CA ALA A 128 13.88 16.21 13.45
C ALA A 128 13.76 15.84 14.95
N VAL A 129 12.94 14.86 15.35
CA VAL A 129 12.55 14.72 16.79
C VAL A 129 12.46 13.28 17.34
N GLY A 130 12.50 12.21 16.52
CA GLY A 130 12.44 10.83 17.05
C GLY A 130 11.07 10.47 17.64
N MET A 131 10.03 10.58 16.81
CA MET A 131 8.61 10.41 17.19
C MET A 131 8.17 8.94 17.41
N HIS A 132 7.14 8.77 18.24
CA HIS A 132 6.47 7.49 18.52
C HIS A 132 5.34 7.22 17.51
N ASP A 133 4.90 5.97 17.32
CA ASP A 133 3.91 5.63 16.27
C ASP A 133 2.54 6.30 16.45
N ASP A 134 2.15 6.58 17.70
CA ASP A 134 0.93 7.33 18.02
C ASP A 134 0.96 8.75 17.44
N ASP A 135 2.15 9.32 17.27
CA ASP A 135 2.33 10.66 16.72
C ASP A 135 2.06 10.67 15.20
N VAL A 136 2.32 9.56 14.49
CA VAL A 136 2.07 9.44 13.05
C VAL A 136 0.57 9.44 12.75
N ALA A 137 -0.20 8.64 13.49
CA ALA A 137 -1.66 8.59 13.34
C ALA A 137 -2.32 9.95 13.64
N ALA A 138 -1.86 10.63 14.69
CA ALA A 138 -2.33 11.96 15.05
C ALA A 138 -2.01 13.00 13.95
N ARG A 139 -0.80 12.94 13.38
CA ARG A 139 -0.38 13.85 12.32
C ARG A 139 -1.15 13.63 11.02
N ILE A 140 -1.35 12.37 10.61
CA ILE A 140 -2.22 12.03 9.47
C ILE A 140 -3.63 12.57 9.72
N SER A 141 -4.19 12.37 10.92
CA SER A 141 -5.53 12.88 11.26
C SER A 141 -5.63 14.40 11.16
N GLN A 142 -4.57 15.12 11.53
CA GLN A 142 -4.52 16.58 11.37
C GLN A 142 -4.47 16.98 9.89
N LEU A 143 -3.67 16.30 9.08
CA LEU A 143 -3.57 16.52 7.63
C LEU A 143 -4.90 16.26 6.91
N LEU A 144 -5.63 15.21 7.30
CA LEU A 144 -6.93 14.87 6.72
C LEU A 144 -8.01 15.91 7.03
N ARG A 145 -7.84 16.74 8.06
CA ARG A 145 -8.76 17.84 8.40
C ARG A 145 -8.53 19.11 7.58
N LEU A 146 -7.42 19.21 6.85
CA LEU A 146 -7.16 20.36 5.99
C LEU A 146 -8.11 20.35 4.80
N ASP A 147 -8.73 21.50 4.52
CA ASP A 147 -9.52 21.67 3.30
C ASP A 147 -8.63 21.63 2.04
N ARG A 148 -9.24 21.52 0.85
CA ARG A 148 -8.52 21.38 -0.42
C ARG A 148 -7.55 22.55 -0.70
N TYR A 149 -7.90 23.77 -0.27
CA TYR A 149 -7.06 24.96 -0.44
C TYR A 149 -5.90 25.00 0.55
N GLN A 150 -6.14 24.58 1.79
CA GLN A 150 -5.11 24.42 2.82
C GLN A 150 -4.14 23.31 2.44
N TRP A 151 -4.62 22.22 1.84
CA TRP A 151 -3.80 21.15 1.30
C TRP A 151 -2.88 21.65 0.17
N ALA A 152 -3.42 22.35 -0.83
CA ALA A 152 -2.61 22.88 -1.93
C ALA A 152 -1.51 23.83 -1.43
N ARG A 153 -1.85 24.73 -0.49
CA ARG A 153 -0.85 25.61 0.16
C ARG A 153 0.19 24.83 0.95
N HIS A 154 -0.23 23.78 1.68
CA HIS A 154 0.68 22.92 2.43
C HIS A 154 1.66 22.21 1.49
N VAL A 155 1.18 21.57 0.41
CA VAL A 155 2.01 20.89 -0.60
C VAL A 155 3.03 21.85 -1.23
N HIS A 156 2.60 23.07 -1.59
CA HIS A 156 3.51 24.10 -2.12
C HIS A 156 4.53 24.59 -1.09
N ALA A 157 4.13 24.79 0.17
CA ALA A 157 5.04 25.21 1.24
C ALA A 157 6.04 24.10 1.62
N SER A 158 5.66 22.83 1.48
CA SER A 158 6.48 21.66 1.77
C SER A 158 7.39 21.24 0.60
N GLY A 159 7.38 21.95 -0.54
CA GLY A 159 8.23 21.62 -1.69
C GLY A 159 7.89 20.30 -2.39
N MET A 160 6.66 19.81 -2.26
CA MET A 160 6.21 18.50 -2.77
C MET A 160 5.78 18.52 -4.26
N GLY A 161 6.44 19.33 -5.09
CA GLY A 161 6.16 19.47 -6.53
C GLY A 161 6.76 18.37 -7.39
#